data_AF-A0A919LY28-F1
#
_entry.id   AF-A0A919LY28-F1
#
_cell.length_a   1.000
_cell.length_b   1.000
_cell.length_c   1.000
_cell.angle_alpha   90.00
_cell.angle_beta   90.00
_cell.angle_gamma   90.00
#
_symmetry.space_group_name_H-M   'P 1'
#
loop_
_entity.id
_entity.type
_entity.pdbx_description
1 polymer ?
#
loop_
_entity_poly.entity_id
_entity_poly.type
_entity_poly.pdbx_seq_one_letter_code
_entity_poly.pdbx_strand_id
1 'polypeptide(L)'
;MAELSLFDSTIEMSELVQYIERVADQKCTGYHFSWGMSKGAAGHKTYSAILVVQTKLNKSARQILNGSSVREILDQVTEFLKTL
;
A
#
# COMPACT_ATOMS: atom_id res chain seq x y z
N MET A 1 -20.59 -9.59 1.15
CA MET A 1 -19.85 -8.33 0.95
C MET A 1 -19.64 -7.71 2.32
N ALA A 2 -18.47 -7.91 2.90
CA ALA A 2 -18.11 -7.57 4.27
C ALA A 2 -16.61 -7.20 4.20
N GLU A 3 -16.05 -6.16 4.81
CA GLU A 3 -16.47 -5.10 5.74
C GLU A 3 -15.52 -3.93 5.43
N LEU A 4 -16.03 -2.71 5.25
CA LEU A 4 -15.21 -1.50 5.07
C LEU A 4 -15.35 -0.53 6.26
N SER A 5 -15.89 -0.97 7.41
CA SER A 5 -16.27 -0.09 8.52
C SER A 5 -15.29 0.00 9.68
N LEU A 6 -13.99 -0.32 9.48
CA LEU A 6 -12.99 -0.25 10.55
C LEU A 6 -11.74 0.59 10.21
N PHE A 7 -11.82 1.47 9.20
CA PHE A 7 -10.66 2.25 8.72
C PHE A 7 -10.49 3.62 9.38
N ASP A 8 -11.20 3.89 10.48
CA ASP A 8 -11.09 5.15 11.18
C ASP A 8 -10.15 5.04 12.39
N SER A 9 -8.99 5.69 12.23
CA SER A 9 -8.14 6.30 13.28
C SER A 9 -6.84 5.62 13.77
N THR A 10 -6.55 4.34 13.54
CA THR A 10 -5.19 3.80 13.78
C THR A 10 -4.97 2.48 13.07
N ILE A 11 -4.56 2.51 11.80
CA ILE A 11 -4.03 1.29 11.17
C ILE A 11 -2.64 1.07 11.75
N GLU A 12 -2.43 -0.04 12.45
CA GLU A 12 -1.08 -0.45 12.82
C GLU A 12 -0.31 -0.89 11.57
N MET A 13 0.99 -0.62 11.53
CA MET A 13 1.86 -0.94 10.38
C MET A 13 1.77 -2.42 9.96
N SER A 14 1.50 -3.30 10.92
CA SER A 14 1.24 -4.73 10.72
C SER A 14 -0.03 -5.01 9.91
N GLU A 15 -1.13 -4.31 10.20
CA GLU A 15 -2.41 -4.49 9.49
C GLU A 15 -2.32 -4.00 8.04
N LEU A 16 -1.56 -2.92 7.80
CA LEU A 16 -1.29 -2.42 6.46
C LEU A 16 -0.50 -3.43 5.63
N VAL A 17 0.57 -4.01 6.20
CA VAL A 17 1.36 -5.04 5.53
C VAL A 17 0.50 -6.26 5.22
N GLN A 18 -0.31 -6.74 6.17
CA GLN A 18 -1.21 -7.88 5.95
C GLN A 18 -2.25 -7.62 4.85
N TYR A 19 -2.79 -6.40 4.74
CA TYR A 19 -3.69 -6.04 3.65
C TYR A 19 -2.99 -6.16 2.30
N ILE A 20 -1.79 -5.60 2.18
CA ILE A 20 -1.00 -5.65 0.94
C ILE A 20 -0.62 -7.09 0.60
N GLU A 21 -0.21 -7.90 1.59
CA GLU A 21 0.06 -9.33 1.44
C GLU A 21 -1.13 -10.05 0.82
N ARG A 22 -2.31 -9.85 1.38
CA ARG A 22 -3.53 -10.53 0.95
C ARG A 22 -3.89 -10.20 -0.49
N VAL A 23 -3.75 -8.94 -0.90
CA VAL A 23 -4.07 -8.50 -2.26
C VAL A 23 -2.96 -8.91 -3.24
N ALA A 24 -1.69 -8.83 -2.83
CA ALA A 24 -0.55 -9.19 -3.66
C ALA A 24 -0.46 -10.70 -3.90
N ASP A 25 -0.69 -11.55 -2.89
CA ASP A 25 -0.63 -13.01 -2.99
C ASP A 25 -1.56 -13.58 -4.07
N GLN A 26 -2.73 -12.97 -4.25
CA GLN A 26 -3.67 -13.39 -5.30
C GLN A 26 -3.12 -13.20 -6.72
N LYS A 27 -2.23 -12.21 -6.92
CA LYS A 27 -1.79 -11.75 -8.24
C LYS A 27 -0.29 -11.93 -8.54
N CYS A 28 0.54 -11.98 -7.50
CA CYS A 28 1.99 -11.88 -7.57
C CYS A 28 2.66 -13.14 -7.00
N THR A 29 3.92 -13.37 -7.34
CA THR A 29 4.78 -14.44 -6.77
C THR A 29 5.67 -13.92 -5.63
N GLY A 30 5.78 -12.61 -5.48
CA GLY A 30 6.50 -11.96 -4.39
C GLY A 30 6.23 -10.46 -4.40
N TYR A 31 6.39 -9.82 -3.23
CA TYR A 31 6.30 -8.37 -3.11
C TYR A 31 7.29 -7.87 -2.05
N HIS A 32 7.67 -6.61 -2.18
CA HIS A 32 8.44 -5.86 -1.20
C HIS A 32 7.76 -4.51 -1.01
N PHE A 33 7.49 -4.16 0.25
CA PHE A 33 6.83 -2.92 0.60
C PHE A 33 7.66 -2.16 1.64
N SER A 34 7.97 -0.91 1.34
CA SER A 34 8.63 0.01 2.26
C SER A 34 7.76 1.25 2.39
N TRP A 35 7.58 1.77 3.60
CA TRP A 35 6.83 3.01 3.81
C TRP A 35 7.55 3.94 4.76
N GLY A 36 7.19 5.22 4.67
CA GLY A 36 7.69 6.29 5.53
C GLY A 36 6.59 7.30 5.80
N MET A 37 6.74 7.98 6.94
CA MET A 37 5.93 9.13 7.30
C MET A 37 6.87 10.30 7.57
N SER A 38 6.62 11.42 6.91
CA SER A 38 7.29 12.68 7.19
C SER A 38 6.29 13.71 7.71
N LYS A 39 6.75 14.60 8.59
CA LYS A 39 6.00 15.80 8.97
C LYS A 39 6.50 16.96 8.12
N GLY A 40 5.63 17.56 7.32
CA GLY A 40 5.90 18.78 6.59
C GLY A 40 5.99 20.01 7.51
N ALA A 41 6.55 21.10 7.00
CA ALA A 41 6.80 22.34 7.74
C ALA A 41 5.54 22.99 8.36
N ALA A 42 4.34 22.64 7.86
CA ALA A 42 3.05 23.12 8.36
C ALA A 42 2.31 22.11 9.25
N GLY A 43 2.99 21.07 9.77
CA GLY A 43 2.38 20.06 10.66
C GLY A 43 1.55 18.99 9.95
N HIS A 44 1.38 19.10 8.63
CA HIS A 44 0.77 18.05 7.81
C HIS A 44 1.65 16.80 7.76
N LYS A 45 1.03 15.63 7.90
CA LYS A 45 1.69 14.34 7.71
C LYS A 45 1.68 14.02 6.21
N THR A 46 2.82 13.64 5.68
CA THR A 46 2.95 13.06 4.35
C THR A 46 3.35 11.61 4.50
N TYR A 47 2.61 10.74 3.83
CA TYR A 47 2.88 9.31 3.78
C TYR A 47 3.48 8.99 2.43
N SER A 48 4.57 8.22 2.44
CA SER A 48 5.19 7.72 1.22
C SER A 48 5.39 6.22 1.33
N ALA A 49 5.27 5.53 0.21
CA ALA A 49 5.54 4.11 0.13
C ALA A 49 6.16 3.72 -1.21
N ILE A 50 6.94 2.65 -1.19
CA ILE A 50 7.52 2.01 -2.36
C ILE A 50 7.00 0.58 -2.35
N LEU A 51 6.25 0.22 -3.38
CA LEU A 51 5.78 -1.12 -3.62
C LEU A 51 6.55 -1.70 -4.81
N VAL A 52 7.16 -2.85 -4.61
CA VAL A 52 7.78 -3.67 -5.66
C VAL A 52 7.07 -5.00 -5.67
N VAL A 53 6.71 -5.49 -6.85
CA VAL A 53 5.99 -6.74 -7.02
C VAL A 53 6.61 -7.55 -8.15
N GLN A 54 6.71 -8.85 -7.93
CA GLN A 54 7.08 -9.83 -8.94
C GLN A 54 5.80 -10.55 -9.36
N THR A 55 5.47 -10.47 -10.64
CA THR A 55 4.29 -11.14 -11.19
C THR A 55 4.60 -12.59 -11.56
N LYS A 56 3.55 -13.40 -11.69
CA LYS A 56 3.63 -14.80 -12.18
C LYS A 56 4.23 -14.93 -13.58
N LEU A 57 4.34 -13.83 -14.32
CA LEU A 57 4.94 -13.76 -15.66
C LEU A 57 6.44 -13.37 -15.62
N ASN A 58 7.10 -13.47 -14.45
CA ASN A 58 8.49 -13.03 -14.24
C ASN A 58 8.72 -11.55 -14.58
N LYS A 59 7.70 -10.70 -14.48
CA LYS A 59 7.85 -9.24 -14.63
C LYS A 59 7.92 -8.60 -13.24
N SER A 60 8.87 -7.69 -13.07
CA SER A 60 8.96 -6.85 -11.87
C SER A 60 8.28 -5.51 -12.15
N ALA A 61 7.34 -5.11 -11.31
CA ALA A 61 6.73 -3.79 -11.35
C ALA A 61 7.04 -3.03 -10.06
N ARG A 62 7.28 -1.72 -10.17
CA ARG A 62 7.62 -0.85 -9.04
C ARG A 62 6.76 0.40 -9.10
N GLN A 63 6.14 0.75 -7.97
CA GLN A 63 5.36 1.96 -7.81
C GLN A 63 5.84 2.75 -6.59
N ILE A 64 5.99 4.07 -6.77
CA ILE A 64 6.17 5.02 -5.67
C ILE A 64 4.80 5.65 -5.42
N LEU A 65 4.40 5.65 -4.16
CA LEU A 65 3.08 6.03 -3.68
C LEU A 65 3.27 7.18 -2.70
N ASN A 66 2.51 8.25 -2.86
CA ASN A 66 2.53 9.39 -1.95
C ASN A 66 1.09 9.79 -1.63
N GLY A 67 0.83 10.13 -0.38
CA GLY A 67 -0.51 10.48 0.07
C GLY A 67 -0.49 11.34 1.31
N SER A 68 -1.61 12.04 1.52
CA SER A 68 -1.87 12.82 2.73
C SER A 68 -2.45 11.94 3.85
N SER A 69 -2.82 10.70 3.53
CA SER A 69 -3.34 9.71 4.46
C SER A 69 -2.87 8.29 4.13
N VAL A 70 -2.93 7.40 5.11
CA VAL A 70 -2.68 5.96 4.91
C VAL A 70 -3.68 5.36 3.91
N ARG A 71 -4.94 5.82 3.94
CA ARG A 71 -6.00 5.38 3.02
C ARG A 71 -5.66 5.67 1.57
N GLU A 72 -5.16 6.87 1.26
CA GLU A 72 -4.72 7.21 -0.10
C GLU A 72 -3.62 6.29 -0.60
N ILE A 73 -2.68 5.88 0.26
CA ILE A 73 -1.65 4.91 -0.11
C ILE A 73 -2.27 3.55 -0.44
N LEU A 74 -3.22 3.07 0.39
CA LEU A 74 -3.90 1.79 0.17
C LEU A 74 -4.73 1.77 -1.11
N ASP A 75 -5.45 2.85 -1.40
CA ASP A 75 -6.23 2.98 -2.62
C ASP A 75 -5.29 2.93 -3.84
N GLN A 76 -4.16 3.63 -3.80
CA GLN A 76 -3.16 3.58 -4.87
C GLN A 76 -2.51 2.19 -5.02
N VAL A 77 -2.21 1.48 -3.91
CA VAL A 77 -1.71 0.10 -3.96
C VAL A 77 -2.74 -0.80 -4.65
N THR A 78 -4.01 -0.68 -4.26
CA THR A 78 -5.09 -1.50 -4.80
C THR A 78 -5.25 -1.27 -6.29
N GLU A 79 -5.26 -0.02 -6.73
CA GLU A 79 -5.33 0.33 -8.15
C GLU A 79 -4.10 -0.17 -8.92
N PHE A 80 -2.89 0.00 -8.37
CA PHE A 80 -1.68 -0.53 -8.99
C PHE A 80 -1.74 -2.06 -9.15
N LEU A 81 -2.11 -2.79 -8.11
CA LEU A 81 -2.23 -4.26 -8.18
C LEU A 81 -3.34 -4.70 -9.15
N LYS A 82 -4.39 -3.92 -9.37
CA LYS A 82 -5.41 -4.21 -10.40
C LYS A 82 -4.85 -4.13 -11.82
N THR A 83 -3.86 -3.27 -12.08
CA THR A 83 -3.24 -3.10 -13.40
C THR A 83 -2.23 -4.20 -13.79
N LEU A 84 -1.87 -5.05 -12.82
CA LEU A 84 -0.99 -6.22 -13.02
C LEU A 84 -1.80 -7.48 -13.33
#